data_AF-A0A2N0KT34-F1
#
_entry.id   AF-A0A2N0KT34-F1
#
_cell.length_a   1.000
_cell.length_b   1.000
_cell.length_c   1.000
_cell.angle_alpha   90.00
_cell.angle_beta   90.00
_cell.angle_gamma   90.00
#
_symmetry.space_group_name_H-M   'P 1'
#
loop_
_entity.id
_entity.type
_entity.pdbx_description
1 polymer ?
#
loop_
_entity_poly.entity_id
_entity_poly.type
_entity_poly.pdbx_seq_one_letter_code
_entity_poly.pdbx_strand_id
1 'polypeptide(L)'
;MNQPQFENTIEILQTLPDALGSIMVDNDHQPFTNSQASLEQKEIDYPDLITTGYRQGYWGIEFAADHMSLLKRALTEPLMTFSPWTLARIILESSSTGYWLLDTSIDGHERVSRSFSLRLQELREQATFGRDAIAQEINTSSHFQDASLVIDKRIEHLKDRATSLGIRHKLDRRNRLIGFGDGMPGATDLARSAFNDSLDYRLLSGLTHGRFWANISLALRKVDGRSKLEQDMTLTRALYIVTSVIHWFSKTTWEYFKLFGWNLKQAVAILERLYDQAKFTTETRFWRKDYLDIVRPVHEPS
;
A
#
# COMPACT_ATOMS: atom_id res chain seq x y z
N MET A 1 -6.37 -28.01 2.26
CA MET A 1 -5.35 -27.60 3.26
C MET A 1 -5.84 -28.08 4.62
N ASN A 2 -4.97 -28.67 5.45
CA ASN A 2 -5.34 -29.09 6.81
C ASN A 2 -5.10 -27.95 7.82
N GLN A 3 -5.64 -28.08 9.04
CA GLN A 3 -5.52 -27.08 10.10
C GLN A 3 -4.05 -26.69 10.41
N PRO A 4 -3.09 -27.64 10.56
CA PRO A 4 -1.69 -27.28 10.79
C PRO A 4 -1.07 -26.45 9.66
N GLN A 5 -1.45 -26.70 8.40
CA GLN A 5 -0.93 -25.91 7.29
C GLN A 5 -1.51 -24.49 7.29
N PHE A 6 -2.77 -24.32 7.70
CA PHE A 6 -3.34 -22.98 7.88
C PHE A 6 -2.65 -22.19 8.98
N GLU A 7 -2.42 -22.82 10.14
CA GLU A 7 -1.68 -22.22 11.26
C GLU A 7 -0.27 -21.77 10.83
N ASN A 8 0.45 -22.62 10.09
CA ASN A 8 1.74 -22.24 9.51
C ASN A 8 1.64 -21.07 8.52
N THR A 9 0.54 -20.96 7.77
CA THR A 9 0.34 -19.92 6.77
C THR A 9 0.02 -18.57 7.42
N ILE A 10 -0.82 -18.54 8.47
CA ILE A 10 -1.11 -17.30 9.20
C ILE A 10 0.09 -16.78 10.00
N GLU A 11 1.03 -17.66 10.39
CA GLU A 11 2.27 -17.26 11.05
C GLU A 11 3.17 -16.39 10.15
N ILE A 12 3.04 -16.54 8.83
CA ILE A 12 3.77 -15.72 7.85
C ILE A 12 3.32 -14.26 7.93
N LEU A 13 2.07 -13.98 8.31
CA LEU A 13 1.57 -12.61 8.45
C LEU A 13 2.39 -11.77 9.44
N GLN A 14 3.03 -12.41 10.42
CA GLN A 14 3.90 -11.75 11.39
C GLN A 14 5.38 -11.89 10.99
N THR A 15 5.81 -13.10 10.65
CA THR A 15 7.24 -13.38 10.41
C THR A 15 7.79 -12.76 9.13
N LEU A 16 6.95 -12.52 8.11
CA LEU A 16 7.38 -11.93 6.85
C LEU A 16 7.77 -10.44 6.99
N PRO A 17 6.92 -9.56 7.57
CA PRO A 17 7.32 -8.19 7.86
C PRO A 17 8.59 -8.10 8.71
N ASP A 18 8.70 -8.89 9.78
CA ASP A 18 9.89 -8.89 10.65
C ASP A 18 11.16 -9.30 9.88
N ALA A 19 11.06 -10.37 9.08
CA ALA A 19 12.21 -10.90 8.34
C ALA A 19 12.68 -9.92 7.26
N LEU A 20 11.77 -9.30 6.49
CA LEU A 20 12.15 -8.29 5.49
C LEU A 20 12.56 -6.97 6.14
N GLY A 21 11.93 -6.59 7.25
CA GLY A 21 12.26 -5.41 8.04
C GLY A 21 13.70 -5.45 8.58
N SER A 22 14.24 -6.62 8.89
CA SER A 22 15.64 -6.74 9.30
C SER A 22 16.62 -6.24 8.23
N ILE A 23 16.32 -6.44 6.93
CA ILE A 23 17.13 -5.86 5.85
C ILE A 23 17.08 -4.33 5.90
N MET A 24 15.92 -3.73 6.17
CA MET A 24 15.78 -2.27 6.25
C MET A 24 16.62 -1.69 7.40
N VAL A 25 16.56 -2.36 8.57
CA VAL A 25 17.30 -1.98 9.78
C VAL A 25 18.81 -2.12 9.57
N ASP A 26 19.26 -3.23 8.97
CA ASP A 26 20.68 -3.49 8.70
C ASP A 26 21.31 -2.44 7.77
N ASN A 27 20.49 -1.75 6.98
CA ASN A 27 20.92 -0.71 6.04
C ASN A 27 20.59 0.72 6.53
N ASP A 28 20.08 0.90 7.75
CA ASP A 28 19.68 2.20 8.34
C ASP A 28 18.79 3.05 7.40
N HIS A 29 17.95 2.38 6.62
CA HIS A 29 17.12 2.99 5.57
C HIS A 29 17.92 3.86 4.55
N GLN A 30 19.23 3.66 4.42
CA GLN A 30 20.07 4.40 3.49
C GLN A 30 20.19 3.70 2.14
N PRO A 31 20.11 4.43 1.02
CA PRO A 31 20.29 3.84 -0.30
C PRO A 31 21.75 3.44 -0.52
N PHE A 32 21.98 2.30 -1.18
CA PHE A 32 23.32 1.90 -1.60
C PHE A 32 23.90 2.84 -2.64
N THR A 33 25.23 2.91 -2.70
CA THR A 33 25.92 3.73 -3.71
C THR A 33 25.56 3.24 -5.11
N ASN A 34 25.19 4.17 -5.97
CA ASN A 34 24.74 3.93 -7.35
C ASN A 34 23.40 3.19 -7.49
N SER A 35 22.67 3.00 -6.39
CA SER A 35 21.23 2.67 -6.48
C SER A 35 20.47 3.82 -7.13
N GLN A 36 19.32 3.51 -7.74
CA GLN A 36 18.44 4.52 -8.31
C GLN A 36 18.11 5.61 -7.27
N ALA A 37 17.77 5.22 -6.04
CA ALA A 37 17.49 6.20 -4.99
C ALA A 37 18.66 7.16 -4.71
N SER A 38 19.90 6.65 -4.72
CA SER A 38 21.10 7.47 -4.52
C SER A 38 21.43 8.38 -5.70
N LEU A 39 21.08 7.96 -6.93
CA LEU A 39 21.25 8.77 -8.14
C LEU A 39 20.20 9.89 -8.15
N GLU A 40 18.94 9.55 -7.92
CA GLU A 40 17.86 10.54 -7.86
C GLU A 40 18.11 11.60 -6.76
N GLN A 41 18.68 11.20 -5.60
CA GLN A 41 19.08 12.13 -4.53
C GLN A 41 20.21 13.10 -4.92
N LYS A 42 21.09 12.71 -5.86
CA LYS A 42 22.20 13.55 -6.34
C LYS A 42 21.77 14.45 -7.49
N GLU A 43 20.86 13.97 -8.33
CA GLU A 43 20.41 14.66 -9.54
C GLU A 43 19.38 15.76 -9.26
N ILE A 44 18.58 15.62 -8.20
CA ILE A 44 17.56 16.59 -7.85
C ILE A 44 18.11 17.71 -6.95
N ASP A 45 17.82 18.95 -7.32
CA ASP A 45 18.16 20.18 -6.56
C ASP A 45 17.54 20.25 -5.14
N TYR A 46 16.67 19.31 -4.79
CA TYR A 46 15.87 19.28 -3.55
C TYR A 46 15.80 17.87 -2.93
N PRO A 47 16.93 17.33 -2.42
CA PRO A 47 17.03 15.95 -1.92
C PRO A 47 16.06 15.62 -0.78
N ASP A 48 15.62 16.61 0.00
CA ASP A 48 14.62 16.40 1.07
C ASP A 48 13.23 16.06 0.52
N LEU A 49 12.86 16.60 -0.64
CA LEU A 49 11.55 16.37 -1.24
C LEU A 49 11.44 14.95 -1.79
N ILE A 50 12.50 14.45 -2.41
CA ILE A 50 12.52 13.07 -2.87
C ILE A 50 12.57 12.08 -1.71
N THR A 51 13.34 12.41 -0.66
CA THR A 51 13.36 11.64 0.59
C THR A 51 11.98 11.58 1.24
N THR A 52 11.18 12.66 1.14
CA THR A 52 9.77 12.65 1.57
C THR A 52 8.96 11.62 0.78
N GLY A 53 9.14 11.55 -0.55
CA GLY A 53 8.48 10.54 -1.38
C GLY A 53 8.83 9.11 -0.97
N TYR A 54 10.12 8.82 -0.72
CA TYR A 54 10.54 7.52 -0.21
C TYR A 54 9.91 7.18 1.15
N ARG A 55 9.88 8.14 2.07
CA ARG A 55 9.29 7.97 3.41
C ARG A 55 7.79 7.70 3.35
N GLN A 56 7.07 8.38 2.46
CA GLN A 56 5.64 8.10 2.25
C GLN A 56 5.41 6.70 1.69
N GLY A 57 6.26 6.26 0.75
CA GLY A 57 6.21 4.90 0.22
C GLY A 57 6.50 3.85 1.31
N TYR A 58 7.51 4.10 2.12
CA TYR A 58 7.88 3.27 3.28
C TYR A 58 6.78 3.23 4.34
N TRP A 59 6.11 4.35 4.63
CA TRP A 59 4.95 4.35 5.52
C TRP A 59 3.82 3.43 5.04
N GLY A 60 3.62 3.31 3.72
CA GLY A 60 2.69 2.33 3.17
C GLY A 60 3.07 0.88 3.51
N ILE A 61 4.36 0.56 3.53
CA ILE A 61 4.88 -0.75 3.94
C ILE A 61 4.65 -0.98 5.44
N GLU A 62 5.01 0.00 6.28
CA GLU A 62 4.83 -0.09 7.73
C GLU A 62 3.35 -0.25 8.12
N PHE A 63 2.46 0.53 7.50
CA PHE A 63 1.03 0.41 7.71
C PHE A 63 0.53 -0.98 7.28
N ALA A 64 0.99 -1.50 6.15
CA ALA A 64 0.63 -2.84 5.71
C ALA A 64 1.11 -3.91 6.71
N ALA A 65 2.35 -3.81 7.21
CA ALA A 65 2.93 -4.72 8.19
C ALA A 65 2.13 -4.77 9.51
N ASP A 66 1.77 -3.61 10.07
CA ASP A 66 0.96 -3.54 11.30
C ASP A 66 -0.41 -4.21 11.09
N HIS A 67 -1.06 -3.93 9.96
CA HIS A 67 -2.36 -4.52 9.64
C HIS A 67 -2.28 -6.03 9.35
N MET A 68 -1.15 -6.55 8.85
CA MET A 68 -0.93 -7.99 8.73
C MET A 68 -0.86 -8.67 10.11
N SER A 69 -0.22 -8.02 11.09
CA SER A 69 -0.20 -8.52 12.48
C SER A 69 -1.60 -8.53 13.11
N LEU A 70 -2.43 -7.52 12.83
CA LEU A 70 -3.83 -7.50 13.25
C LEU A 70 -4.68 -8.56 12.51
N LEU A 71 -4.39 -8.81 11.23
CA LEU A 71 -5.08 -9.81 10.43
C LEU A 71 -4.83 -11.21 10.99
N LYS A 72 -3.61 -11.52 11.43
CA LYS A 72 -3.30 -12.78 12.14
C LYS A 72 -4.22 -12.99 13.34
N ARG A 73 -4.42 -11.94 14.16
CA ARG A 73 -5.33 -11.98 15.32
C ARG A 73 -6.78 -12.23 14.89
N ALA A 74 -7.24 -11.55 13.85
CA ALA A 74 -8.60 -11.72 13.32
C ALA A 74 -8.86 -13.10 12.69
N LEU A 75 -7.80 -13.79 12.27
CA LEU A 75 -7.80 -15.15 11.72
C LEU A 75 -7.39 -16.23 12.73
N THR A 76 -7.21 -15.87 14.00
CA THR A 76 -6.98 -16.82 15.10
C THR A 76 -8.31 -17.08 15.80
N GLU A 77 -8.58 -18.33 16.20
CA GLU A 77 -9.85 -18.69 16.82
C GLU A 77 -10.13 -17.87 18.12
N PRO A 78 -11.34 -17.29 18.29
CA PRO A 78 -12.50 -17.38 17.39
C PRO A 78 -12.36 -16.53 16.11
N LEU A 79 -12.54 -17.15 14.94
CA LEU A 79 -12.43 -16.47 13.64
C LEU A 79 -13.41 -15.30 13.51
N MET A 80 -12.90 -14.11 13.17
CA MET A 80 -13.74 -12.95 12.89
C MET A 80 -14.24 -12.98 11.44
N THR A 81 -15.51 -12.69 11.23
CA THR A 81 -16.14 -12.81 9.91
C THR A 81 -15.85 -11.64 8.97
N PHE A 82 -15.90 -10.41 9.48
CA PHE A 82 -15.76 -9.20 8.66
C PHE A 82 -14.38 -8.56 8.78
N SER A 83 -13.77 -8.62 9.97
CA SER A 83 -12.49 -7.96 10.25
C SER A 83 -11.37 -8.36 9.28
N PRO A 84 -11.19 -9.65 8.91
CA PRO A 84 -10.13 -10.02 7.97
C PRO A 84 -10.22 -9.32 6.62
N TRP A 85 -11.43 -9.12 6.09
CA TRP A 85 -11.66 -8.44 4.82
C TRP A 85 -11.35 -6.94 4.90
N THR A 86 -11.76 -6.29 5.98
CA THR A 86 -11.44 -4.87 6.20
C THR A 86 -9.93 -4.66 6.35
N LEU A 87 -9.24 -5.53 7.09
CA LEU A 87 -7.79 -5.48 7.25
C LEU A 87 -7.08 -5.74 5.91
N ALA A 88 -7.53 -6.72 5.14
CA ALA A 88 -7.00 -7.01 3.81
C ALA A 88 -7.15 -5.80 2.85
N ARG A 89 -8.28 -5.09 2.91
CA ARG A 89 -8.48 -3.84 2.14
C ARG A 89 -7.43 -2.80 2.47
N ILE A 90 -7.20 -2.57 3.76
CA ILE A 90 -6.23 -1.57 4.22
C ILE A 90 -4.83 -1.96 3.77
N ILE A 91 -4.46 -3.24 3.87
CA ILE A 91 -3.18 -3.75 3.39
C ILE A 91 -3.03 -3.51 1.88
N LEU A 92 -4.06 -3.79 1.07
CA LEU A 92 -4.05 -3.53 -0.37
C LEU A 92 -3.88 -2.04 -0.70
N GLU A 93 -4.61 -1.16 -0.02
CA GLU A 93 -4.54 0.30 -0.24
C GLU A 93 -3.17 0.87 0.13
N SER A 94 -2.64 0.48 1.30
CA SER A 94 -1.31 0.91 1.76
C SER A 94 -0.20 0.35 0.87
N SER A 95 -0.29 -0.93 0.48
CA SER A 95 0.71 -1.56 -0.38
C SER A 95 0.68 -0.98 -1.79
N SER A 96 -0.49 -0.76 -2.39
CA SER A 96 -0.60 -0.20 -3.74
C SER A 96 -0.16 1.27 -3.82
N THR A 97 -0.46 2.06 -2.78
CA THR A 97 0.05 3.44 -2.66
C THR A 97 1.56 3.46 -2.50
N GLY A 98 2.10 2.58 -1.63
CA GLY A 98 3.54 2.42 -1.46
C GLY A 98 4.22 2.00 -2.76
N TYR A 99 3.67 1.02 -3.47
CA TYR A 99 4.19 0.54 -4.75
C TYR A 99 4.24 1.68 -5.79
N TRP A 100 3.16 2.47 -5.89
CA TRP A 100 3.10 3.61 -6.80
C TRP A 100 4.14 4.70 -6.49
N LEU A 101 4.44 4.96 -5.22
CA LEU A 101 5.48 5.91 -4.83
C LEU A 101 6.90 5.37 -5.00
N LEU A 102 7.08 4.05 -4.91
CA LEU A 102 8.37 3.36 -4.94
C LEU A 102 8.69 2.70 -6.29
N ASP A 103 7.83 2.91 -7.28
CA ASP A 103 7.98 2.42 -8.64
C ASP A 103 9.39 2.72 -9.18
N THR A 104 10.09 1.68 -9.60
CA THR A 104 11.47 1.78 -10.13
C THR A 104 11.50 2.25 -11.58
N SER A 105 10.37 2.29 -12.27
CA SER A 105 10.28 2.77 -13.66
C SER A 105 10.15 4.29 -13.81
N ILE A 106 9.94 5.02 -12.72
CA ILE A 106 9.86 6.49 -12.72
C ILE A 106 11.16 7.13 -12.26
N ASP A 107 11.39 8.37 -12.69
CA ASP A 107 12.49 9.20 -12.20
C ASP A 107 12.15 9.95 -10.91
N GLY A 108 13.15 10.67 -10.37
CA GLY A 108 12.98 11.47 -9.16
C GLY A 108 11.96 12.61 -9.30
N HIS A 109 11.80 13.23 -10.48
CA HIS A 109 10.88 14.35 -10.68
C HIS A 109 9.42 13.89 -10.64
N GLU A 110 9.13 12.77 -11.29
CA GLU A 110 7.83 12.11 -11.21
C GLU A 110 7.57 11.63 -9.77
N ARG A 111 8.57 11.06 -9.09
CA ARG A 111 8.42 10.63 -7.69
C ARG A 111 8.06 11.78 -6.75
N VAL A 112 8.71 12.94 -6.91
CA VAL A 112 8.35 14.17 -6.19
C VAL A 112 6.92 14.59 -6.56
N SER A 113 6.55 14.58 -7.84
CA SER A 113 5.19 14.93 -8.27
C SER A 113 4.11 14.01 -7.68
N ARG A 114 4.36 12.71 -7.59
CA ARG A 114 3.50 11.72 -6.91
C ARG A 114 3.39 12.01 -5.41
N SER A 115 4.50 12.31 -4.74
CA SER A 115 4.53 12.73 -3.33
C SER A 115 3.69 13.99 -3.05
N PHE A 116 3.79 14.99 -3.92
CA PHE A 116 2.98 16.21 -3.82
C PHE A 116 1.48 15.89 -4.03
N SER A 117 1.15 15.00 -4.97
CA SER A 117 -0.23 14.59 -5.23
C SER A 117 -0.86 13.88 -4.04
N LEU A 118 -0.13 12.96 -3.40
CA LEU A 118 -0.58 12.28 -2.19
C LEU A 118 -0.85 13.28 -1.05
N ARG A 119 0.11 14.19 -0.77
CA ARG A 119 -0.06 15.22 0.27
C ARG A 119 -1.26 16.12 0.01
N LEU A 120 -1.50 16.49 -1.24
CA LEU A 120 -2.68 17.29 -1.60
C LEU A 120 -3.98 16.54 -1.29
N GLN A 121 -4.04 15.24 -1.58
CA GLN A 121 -5.21 14.43 -1.25
C GLN A 121 -5.42 14.37 0.27
N GLU A 122 -4.38 14.08 1.05
CA GLU A 122 -4.46 14.01 2.51
C GLU A 122 -4.90 15.35 3.12
N LEU A 123 -4.36 16.48 2.65
CA LEU A 123 -4.77 17.81 3.11
C LEU A 123 -6.25 18.09 2.79
N ARG A 124 -6.79 17.57 1.69
CA ARG A 124 -8.21 17.75 1.34
C ARG A 124 -9.13 16.92 2.21
N GLU A 125 -8.72 15.70 2.54
CA GLU A 125 -9.45 14.84 3.47
C GLU A 125 -9.46 15.49 4.85
N GLN A 126 -8.31 16.00 5.32
CA GLN A 126 -8.21 16.78 6.57
C GLN A 126 -9.08 18.05 6.54
N ALA A 127 -9.08 18.81 5.43
CA ALA A 127 -9.91 20.00 5.30
C ALA A 127 -11.41 19.67 5.33
N THR A 128 -11.79 18.55 4.72
CA THR A 128 -13.19 18.09 4.71
C THR A 128 -13.63 17.67 6.11
N PHE A 129 -12.81 16.86 6.79
CA PHE A 129 -13.05 16.50 8.19
C PHE A 129 -13.17 17.74 9.09
N GLY A 130 -12.25 18.70 8.96
CA GLY A 130 -12.28 19.94 9.75
C GLY A 130 -13.55 20.76 9.51
N ARG A 131 -13.99 20.90 8.25
CA ARG A 131 -15.24 21.60 7.91
C ARG A 131 -16.47 20.89 8.45
N ASP A 132 -16.54 19.56 8.36
CA ASP A 132 -17.66 18.78 8.86
C ASP A 132 -17.74 18.83 10.39
N ALA A 133 -16.59 18.81 11.07
CA ALA A 133 -16.51 18.99 12.52
C ALA A 133 -17.05 20.37 12.95
N ILE A 134 -16.67 21.45 12.25
CA ILE A 134 -17.21 22.81 12.49
C ILE A 134 -18.73 22.84 12.28
N ALA A 135 -19.23 22.19 11.23
CA ALA A 135 -20.65 22.20 10.89
C ALA A 135 -21.52 21.44 11.92
N GLN A 136 -20.94 20.44 12.60
CA GLN A 136 -21.62 19.65 13.64
C GLN A 136 -21.55 20.29 15.03
N GLU A 137 -20.52 21.10 15.31
CA GLU A 137 -20.45 21.88 16.54
C GLU A 137 -21.35 23.13 16.44
N ILE A 138 -22.57 23.00 16.98
CA ILE A 138 -23.41 24.14 17.29
C ILE A 138 -22.69 24.97 18.39
N ASN A 139 -21.94 25.99 17.94
CA ASN A 139 -21.64 27.24 18.65
C ASN A 139 -20.38 27.49 19.51
N THR A 140 -19.35 26.64 19.70
CA THR A 140 -18.36 26.98 20.77
C THR A 140 -16.87 26.60 20.64
N SER A 141 -16.24 26.53 19.47
CA SER A 141 -14.76 26.61 19.48
C SER A 141 -14.12 27.28 18.25
N SER A 142 -13.48 28.44 18.47
CA SER A 142 -12.64 29.14 17.48
C SER A 142 -11.50 28.26 16.93
N HIS A 143 -11.10 27.25 17.70
CA HIS A 143 -10.01 26.32 17.38
C HIS A 143 -10.21 25.56 16.07
N PHE A 144 -11.43 25.16 15.70
CA PHE A 144 -11.63 24.43 14.44
C PHE A 144 -11.67 25.35 13.21
N GLN A 145 -12.17 26.57 13.33
CA GLN A 145 -12.12 27.56 12.24
C GLN A 145 -10.67 27.90 11.87
N ASP A 146 -9.81 28.08 12.88
CA ASP A 146 -8.38 28.29 12.67
C ASP A 146 -7.73 27.08 11.99
N ALA A 147 -8.13 25.85 12.34
CA ALA A 147 -7.60 24.63 11.73
C ALA A 147 -7.92 24.52 10.22
N SER A 148 -9.15 24.83 9.80
CA SER A 148 -9.49 24.83 8.36
C SER A 148 -8.65 25.84 7.57
N LEU A 149 -8.50 27.06 8.10
CA LEU A 149 -7.68 28.10 7.46
C LEU A 149 -6.19 27.71 7.40
N VAL A 150 -5.67 27.03 8.42
CA VAL A 150 -4.31 26.50 8.42
C VAL A 150 -4.13 25.44 7.34
N ILE A 151 -5.11 24.56 7.13
CA ILE A 151 -5.05 23.54 6.08
C ILE A 151 -5.09 24.18 4.69
N ASP A 152 -5.96 25.16 4.46
CA ASP A 152 -6.01 25.88 3.18
C ASP A 152 -4.68 26.59 2.87
N LYS A 153 -4.05 27.22 3.88
CA LYS A 153 -2.70 27.80 3.74
C LYS A 153 -1.64 26.76 3.39
N ARG A 154 -1.71 25.55 3.97
CA ARG A 154 -0.81 24.44 3.62
C ARG A 154 -1.01 23.97 2.19
N ILE A 155 -2.25 23.94 1.70
CA ILE A 155 -2.57 23.61 0.31
C ILE A 155 -1.97 24.66 -0.63
N GLU A 156 -2.14 25.95 -0.36
CA GLU A 156 -1.52 27.00 -1.18
C GLU A 156 0.01 26.93 -1.14
N HIS A 157 0.61 26.73 0.04
CA HIS A 157 2.06 26.54 0.16
C HIS A 157 2.56 25.34 -0.67
N LEU A 158 1.82 24.24 -0.69
CA LEU A 158 2.15 23.07 -1.52
C LEU A 158 2.10 23.40 -3.02
N LYS A 159 1.12 24.21 -3.47
CA LYS A 159 1.03 24.67 -4.86
C LYS A 159 2.16 25.62 -5.25
N ASP A 160 2.46 26.60 -4.41
CA ASP A 160 3.53 27.56 -4.65
C ASP A 160 4.86 26.83 -4.75
N ARG A 161 5.08 25.86 -3.85
CA ARG A 161 6.26 25.01 -3.88
C ARG A 161 6.32 24.18 -5.16
N ALA A 162 5.25 23.49 -5.55
CA ALA A 162 5.22 22.74 -6.80
C ALA A 162 5.51 23.63 -8.03
N THR A 163 4.92 24.83 -8.07
CA THR A 163 5.15 25.84 -9.12
C THR A 163 6.61 26.27 -9.18
N SER A 164 7.24 26.54 -8.02
CA SER A 164 8.65 26.91 -7.95
C SER A 164 9.61 25.83 -8.46
N LEU A 165 9.16 24.58 -8.47
CA LEU A 165 9.90 23.40 -8.94
C LEU A 165 9.58 23.06 -10.41
N GLY A 166 8.75 23.86 -11.09
CA GLY A 166 8.28 23.58 -12.44
C GLY A 166 7.33 22.39 -12.57
N ILE A 167 6.77 21.89 -11.46
CA ILE A 167 5.86 20.74 -11.47
C ILE A 167 4.50 21.18 -11.99
N ARG A 168 4.03 20.53 -13.07
CA ARG A 168 2.73 20.82 -13.69
C ARG A 168 1.58 20.56 -12.72
N HIS A 169 0.65 21.51 -12.63
CA HIS A 169 -0.63 21.32 -11.95
C HIS A 169 -1.58 20.49 -12.81
N LYS A 170 -2.19 19.44 -12.23
CA LYS A 170 -3.27 18.70 -12.87
C LYS A 170 -4.60 19.27 -12.43
N LEU A 171 -5.40 19.78 -13.37
CA LEU A 171 -6.71 20.38 -13.11
C LEU A 171 -7.83 19.49 -13.65
N ASP A 172 -9.00 19.51 -13.00
CA ASP A 172 -10.21 18.89 -13.53
C ASP A 172 -10.91 19.78 -14.57
N ARG A 173 -12.01 19.29 -15.14
CA ARG A 173 -12.84 20.05 -16.11
C ARG A 173 -13.45 21.33 -15.54
N ARG A 174 -13.45 21.50 -14.22
CA ARG A 174 -13.93 22.69 -13.51
C ARG A 174 -12.78 23.59 -13.06
N ASN A 175 -11.58 23.39 -13.61
CA ASN A 175 -10.37 24.13 -13.26
C ASN A 175 -9.95 24.00 -11.79
N ARG A 176 -10.39 22.94 -11.10
CA ARG A 176 -9.96 22.64 -9.73
C ARG A 176 -8.70 21.80 -9.79
N LEU A 177 -7.71 22.14 -8.97
CA LEU A 177 -6.53 21.30 -8.79
C LEU A 177 -6.97 19.88 -8.38
N ILE A 178 -6.39 18.83 -8.94
CA ILE A 178 -6.65 17.43 -8.57
C ILE A 178 -5.36 16.63 -8.34
N GLY A 179 -4.20 17.24 -8.58
CA GLY A 179 -2.90 16.63 -8.35
C GLY A 179 -1.79 17.42 -9.01
N PHE A 180 -0.61 16.83 -9.04
CA PHE A 180 0.60 17.35 -9.65
C PHE A 180 1.17 16.30 -10.61
N GLY A 181 1.80 16.73 -11.70
CA GLY A 181 2.19 15.82 -12.79
C GLY A 181 0.96 15.09 -13.35
N ASP A 182 0.97 13.77 -13.31
CA ASP A 182 -0.16 12.94 -13.71
C ASP A 182 -1.21 12.73 -12.60
N GLY A 183 -1.00 13.29 -11.40
CA GLY A 183 -1.91 13.18 -10.27
C GLY A 183 -1.98 11.77 -9.68
N MET A 184 -2.60 11.65 -8.52
CA MET A 184 -2.79 10.34 -7.88
C MET A 184 -3.95 9.59 -8.56
N PRO A 185 -3.74 8.35 -9.05
CA PRO A 185 -4.83 7.50 -9.51
C PRO A 185 -5.79 7.17 -8.36
N GLY A 186 -7.04 6.84 -8.69
CA GLY A 186 -7.97 6.32 -7.67
C GLY A 186 -7.50 4.99 -7.12
N ALA A 187 -7.87 4.64 -5.89
CA ALA A 187 -7.42 3.41 -5.22
C ALA A 187 -7.68 2.12 -6.03
N THR A 188 -8.76 2.03 -6.79
CA THR A 188 -9.00 0.91 -7.71
C THR A 188 -7.98 0.82 -8.84
N ASP A 189 -7.54 1.96 -9.39
CA ASP A 189 -6.54 2.00 -10.45
C ASP A 189 -5.13 1.80 -9.90
N LEU A 190 -4.85 2.22 -8.66
CA LEU A 190 -3.64 1.86 -7.92
C LEU A 190 -3.56 0.34 -7.73
N ALA A 191 -4.60 -0.30 -7.21
CA ALA A 191 -4.65 -1.75 -7.08
C ALA A 191 -4.49 -2.48 -8.43
N ARG A 192 -5.10 -1.94 -9.51
CA ARG A 192 -4.95 -2.49 -10.87
C ARG A 192 -3.50 -2.41 -11.36
N SER A 193 -2.90 -1.22 -11.29
CA SER A 193 -1.56 -0.99 -11.85
C SER A 193 -0.47 -1.68 -11.03
N ALA A 194 -0.60 -1.70 -9.70
CA ALA A 194 0.38 -2.35 -8.84
C ALA A 194 0.31 -3.88 -8.91
N PHE A 195 -0.89 -4.46 -8.85
CA PHE A 195 -1.05 -5.90 -8.61
C PHE A 195 -1.98 -6.62 -9.60
N ASN A 196 -2.65 -5.90 -10.50
CA ASN A 196 -3.75 -6.41 -11.33
C ASN A 196 -5.03 -6.77 -10.54
N ASP A 197 -5.18 -6.25 -9.31
CA ASP A 197 -6.20 -6.70 -8.34
C ASP A 197 -7.36 -5.72 -8.19
N SER A 198 -7.81 -5.15 -9.31
CA SER A 198 -8.92 -4.19 -9.28
C SER A 198 -10.28 -4.81 -8.90
N LEU A 199 -10.44 -6.13 -9.12
CA LEU A 199 -11.63 -6.87 -8.70
C LEU A 199 -11.63 -7.07 -7.19
N ASP A 200 -10.49 -7.47 -6.61
CA ASP A 200 -10.33 -7.63 -5.17
C ASP A 200 -10.57 -6.33 -4.43
N TYR A 201 -10.01 -5.23 -4.94
CA TYR A 201 -10.28 -3.91 -4.37
C TYR A 201 -11.79 -3.63 -4.27
N ARG A 202 -12.55 -3.86 -5.36
CA ARG A 202 -14.00 -3.61 -5.39
C ARG A 202 -14.76 -4.52 -4.43
N LEU A 203 -14.35 -5.78 -4.34
CA LEU A 203 -14.93 -6.78 -3.48
C LEU A 203 -14.72 -6.42 -2.00
N LEU A 204 -13.48 -6.13 -1.63
CA LEU A 204 -13.07 -5.70 -0.29
C LEU A 204 -13.75 -4.38 0.11
N SER A 205 -13.76 -3.40 -0.79
CA SER A 205 -14.48 -2.13 -0.58
C SER A 205 -15.99 -2.35 -0.38
N GLY A 206 -16.60 -3.24 -1.17
CA GLY A 206 -18.00 -3.64 -1.02
C GLY A 206 -18.30 -4.20 0.37
N LEU A 207 -17.44 -5.09 0.87
CA LEU A 207 -17.56 -5.66 2.22
C LEU A 207 -17.39 -4.60 3.31
N THR A 208 -16.35 -3.77 3.24
CA THR A 208 -16.09 -2.71 4.23
C THR A 208 -17.23 -1.71 4.32
N HIS A 209 -17.88 -1.39 3.20
CA HIS A 209 -19.05 -0.48 3.18
C HIS A 209 -20.39 -1.19 3.36
N GLY A 210 -20.42 -2.46 3.77
CA GLY A 210 -21.64 -3.20 4.06
C GLY A 210 -22.57 -3.39 2.86
N ARG A 211 -22.03 -3.41 1.63
CA ARG A 211 -22.82 -3.60 0.42
C ARG A 211 -23.40 -5.01 0.43
N PHE A 212 -24.74 -5.10 0.34
CA PHE A 212 -25.49 -6.35 0.50
C PHE A 212 -25.01 -7.49 -0.40
N TRP A 213 -24.71 -7.18 -1.67
CA TRP A 213 -24.21 -8.18 -2.63
C TRP A 213 -22.88 -8.80 -2.18
N ALA A 214 -21.95 -7.99 -1.68
CA ALA A 214 -20.62 -8.46 -1.27
C ALA A 214 -20.72 -9.32 0.00
N ASN A 215 -21.54 -8.87 0.97
CA ASN A 215 -21.78 -9.60 2.21
C ASN A 215 -22.39 -10.98 1.97
N ILE A 216 -23.38 -11.09 1.07
CA ILE A 216 -23.98 -12.39 0.70
C ILE A 216 -22.98 -13.30 -0.01
N SER A 217 -22.09 -12.75 -0.83
CA SER A 217 -21.15 -13.57 -1.60
C SER A 217 -20.02 -14.14 -0.75
N LEU A 218 -19.56 -13.43 0.28
CA LEU A 218 -18.30 -13.76 0.96
C LEU A 218 -18.33 -13.89 2.48
N ALA A 219 -19.28 -13.23 3.15
CA ALA A 219 -19.29 -13.18 4.61
C ALA A 219 -20.49 -13.92 5.22
N LEU A 220 -21.49 -14.25 4.41
CA LEU A 220 -22.73 -14.87 4.84
C LEU A 220 -23.03 -16.13 4.01
N ARG A 221 -23.61 -17.14 4.64
CA ARG A 221 -24.20 -18.30 3.96
C ARG A 221 -25.65 -18.51 4.39
N LYS A 222 -26.45 -19.12 3.52
CA LYS A 222 -27.82 -19.53 3.87
C LYS A 222 -27.77 -20.78 4.74
N VAL A 223 -28.60 -20.79 5.78
CA VAL A 223 -28.81 -21.98 6.61
C VAL A 223 -29.94 -22.81 5.99
N ASP A 224 -29.70 -24.09 5.74
CA ASP A 224 -30.68 -24.98 5.12
C ASP A 224 -32.03 -24.95 5.85
N GLY A 225 -33.10 -24.83 5.07
CA GLY A 225 -34.48 -24.81 5.57
C GLY A 225 -34.89 -23.54 6.31
N ARG A 226 -34.08 -22.46 6.32
CA ARG A 226 -34.42 -21.19 6.97
C ARG A 226 -34.10 -19.99 6.09
N SER A 227 -34.86 -18.90 6.22
CA SER A 227 -34.54 -17.59 5.64
C SER A 227 -33.41 -16.85 6.38
N LYS A 228 -32.67 -17.54 7.25
CA LYS A 228 -31.61 -16.97 8.08
C LYS A 228 -30.26 -17.07 7.36
N LEU A 229 -29.50 -15.99 7.43
CA LEU A 229 -28.09 -15.94 7.03
C LEU A 229 -27.23 -16.14 8.27
N GLU A 230 -26.15 -16.91 8.15
CA GLU A 230 -25.14 -17.03 9.19
C GLU A 230 -23.78 -16.57 8.68
N GLN A 231 -22.92 -16.17 9.62
CA GLN A 231 -21.56 -15.76 9.34
C GLN A 231 -20.74 -16.93 8.79
N ASP A 232 -19.96 -16.68 7.75
CA ASP A 232 -19.23 -17.72 7.02
C ASP A 232 -17.81 -17.29 6.66
N MET A 233 -16.86 -17.56 7.56
CA MET A 233 -15.42 -17.49 7.29
C MET A 233 -14.87 -18.90 7.14
N THR A 234 -14.86 -19.42 5.91
CA THR A 234 -14.27 -20.73 5.62
C THR A 234 -12.74 -20.65 5.57
N LEU A 235 -12.09 -21.79 5.80
CA LEU A 235 -10.63 -21.91 5.68
C LEU A 235 -10.12 -21.45 4.30
N THR A 236 -10.87 -21.75 3.23
CA THR A 236 -10.53 -21.34 1.87
C THR A 236 -10.52 -19.81 1.71
N ARG A 237 -11.51 -19.12 2.30
CA ARG A 237 -11.58 -17.65 2.27
C ARG A 237 -10.47 -17.02 3.10
N ALA A 238 -10.19 -17.58 4.28
CA ALA A 238 -9.06 -17.14 5.10
C ALA A 238 -7.73 -17.29 4.34
N LEU A 239 -7.50 -18.43 3.71
CA LEU A 239 -6.30 -18.68 2.91
C LEU A 239 -6.16 -17.76 1.70
N TYR A 240 -7.28 -17.47 1.03
CA TYR A 240 -7.31 -16.48 -0.03
C TYR A 240 -6.79 -15.14 0.45
N ILE A 241 -7.38 -14.62 1.53
CA ILE A 241 -6.98 -13.34 2.13
C ILE A 241 -5.49 -13.34 2.47
N VAL A 242 -5.00 -14.38 3.17
CA VAL A 242 -3.60 -14.47 3.61
C VAL A 242 -2.64 -14.48 2.41
N THR A 243 -2.96 -15.26 1.38
CA THR A 243 -2.11 -15.35 0.18
C THR A 243 -2.04 -14.00 -0.54
N SER A 244 -3.19 -13.32 -0.69
CA SER A 244 -3.26 -12.02 -1.37
C SER A 244 -2.50 -10.94 -0.59
N VAL A 245 -2.67 -10.83 0.73
CA VAL A 245 -1.96 -9.79 1.51
C VAL A 245 -0.46 -10.02 1.56
N ILE A 246 0.00 -11.29 1.62
CA ILE A 246 1.41 -11.62 1.53
C ILE A 246 1.97 -11.22 0.17
N HIS A 247 1.21 -11.43 -0.92
CA HIS A 247 1.62 -11.01 -2.24
C HIS A 247 1.76 -9.48 -2.35
N TRP A 248 0.75 -8.71 -1.94
CA TRP A 248 0.75 -7.24 -2.01
C TRP A 248 1.90 -6.64 -1.20
N PHE A 249 2.05 -7.08 0.05
CA PHE A 249 3.12 -6.63 0.93
C PHE A 249 4.50 -6.95 0.33
N SER A 250 4.74 -8.21 -0.03
CA SER A 250 6.03 -8.66 -0.57
C SER A 250 6.42 -7.87 -1.82
N LYS A 251 5.47 -7.60 -2.72
CA LYS A 251 5.75 -6.90 -3.97
C LYS A 251 6.10 -5.43 -3.74
N THR A 252 5.39 -4.76 -2.85
CA THR A 252 5.72 -3.36 -2.48
C THR A 252 7.07 -3.27 -1.79
N THR A 253 7.37 -4.17 -0.85
CA THR A 253 8.68 -4.21 -0.18
C THR A 253 9.81 -4.54 -1.16
N TRP A 254 9.55 -5.40 -2.16
CA TRP A 254 10.51 -5.70 -3.22
C TRP A 254 10.85 -4.47 -4.07
N GLU A 255 9.87 -3.66 -4.47
CA GLU A 255 10.14 -2.37 -5.16
C GLU A 255 11.02 -1.45 -4.32
N TYR A 256 10.76 -1.36 -3.02
CA TYR A 256 11.59 -0.56 -2.11
C TYR A 256 13.05 -1.02 -2.13
N PHE A 257 13.28 -2.33 -2.03
CA PHE A 257 14.64 -2.89 -2.04
C PHE A 257 15.36 -2.69 -3.36
N LYS A 258 14.65 -2.81 -4.50
CA LYS A 258 15.22 -2.50 -5.82
C LYS A 258 15.61 -1.03 -5.92
N LEU A 259 14.71 -0.12 -5.55
CA LEU A 259 14.93 1.32 -5.60
C LEU A 259 16.16 1.74 -4.79
N PHE A 260 16.32 1.15 -3.59
CA PHE A 260 17.43 1.44 -2.68
C PHE A 260 18.71 0.62 -2.97
N GLY A 261 18.64 -0.32 -3.91
CA GLY A 261 19.77 -1.16 -4.32
C GLY A 261 20.26 -2.11 -3.23
N TRP A 262 19.40 -2.52 -2.30
CA TRP A 262 19.78 -3.41 -1.20
C TRP A 262 19.99 -4.86 -1.65
N ASN A 263 20.45 -5.71 -0.73
CA ASN A 263 20.79 -7.10 -1.00
C ASN A 263 19.56 -7.96 -1.38
N LEU A 264 19.19 -7.93 -2.66
CA LEU A 264 18.07 -8.70 -3.20
C LEU A 264 18.26 -10.21 -3.03
N LYS A 265 19.50 -10.71 -2.98
CA LYS A 265 19.77 -12.14 -2.74
C LYS A 265 19.29 -12.57 -1.35
N GLN A 266 19.48 -11.72 -0.34
CA GLN A 266 18.96 -11.97 1.01
C GLN A 266 17.43 -11.93 1.04
N ALA A 267 16.81 -10.94 0.37
CA ALA A 267 15.36 -10.85 0.24
C ALA A 267 14.76 -12.08 -0.45
N VAL A 268 15.36 -12.55 -1.56
CA VAL A 268 14.97 -13.80 -2.25
C VAL A 268 15.05 -14.97 -1.29
N ALA A 269 16.15 -15.14 -0.55
CA ALA A 269 16.30 -16.25 0.39
C ALA A 269 15.19 -16.26 1.47
N ILE A 270 14.81 -15.08 1.98
CA ILE A 270 13.69 -14.95 2.93
C ILE A 270 12.36 -15.32 2.27
N LEU A 271 12.05 -14.74 1.12
CA LEU A 271 10.80 -14.96 0.39
C LEU A 271 10.65 -16.44 -0.02
N GLU A 272 11.69 -17.07 -0.55
CA GLU A 272 11.69 -18.49 -0.91
C GLU A 272 11.38 -19.37 0.30
N ARG A 273 12.10 -19.17 1.42
CA ARG A 273 11.90 -19.95 2.64
C ARG A 273 10.48 -19.83 3.18
N LEU A 274 9.95 -18.60 3.28
CA LEU A 274 8.61 -18.37 3.84
C LEU A 274 7.51 -18.89 2.91
N TYR A 275 7.64 -18.71 1.59
CA TYR A 275 6.66 -19.23 0.64
C TYR A 275 6.70 -20.76 0.54
N ASP A 276 7.88 -21.39 0.72
CA ASP A 276 7.99 -22.84 0.84
C ASP A 276 7.28 -23.35 2.09
N GLN A 277 7.42 -22.66 3.22
CA GLN A 277 6.72 -22.99 4.47
C GLN A 277 5.18 -22.95 4.30
N ALA A 278 4.64 -21.96 3.59
CA ALA A 278 3.21 -21.88 3.27
C ALA A 278 2.77 -22.84 2.15
N LYS A 279 3.71 -23.46 1.44
CA LYS A 279 3.49 -24.24 0.21
C LYS A 279 2.80 -23.43 -0.89
N PHE A 280 3.19 -22.17 -1.04
CA PHE A 280 2.72 -21.33 -2.13
C PHE A 280 3.31 -21.76 -3.47
N THR A 281 2.50 -21.65 -4.53
CA THR A 281 2.83 -22.12 -5.89
C THR A 281 3.88 -21.23 -6.55
N THR A 282 4.53 -21.73 -7.60
CA THR A 282 5.52 -20.97 -8.38
C THR A 282 4.96 -19.66 -8.96
N GLU A 283 3.67 -19.62 -9.32
CA GLU A 283 3.02 -18.43 -9.92
C GLU A 283 2.98 -17.24 -8.96
N THR A 284 2.95 -17.48 -7.64
CA THR A 284 2.94 -16.42 -6.63
C THR A 284 4.32 -15.79 -6.38
N ARG A 285 5.40 -16.36 -6.95
CA ARG A 285 6.80 -15.98 -6.70
C ARG A 285 7.31 -15.00 -7.75
N PHE A 286 6.70 -13.82 -7.80
CA PHE A 286 7.01 -12.78 -8.79
C PHE A 286 8.50 -12.40 -8.83
N TRP A 287 9.19 -12.40 -7.68
CA TRP A 287 10.61 -12.03 -7.58
C TRP A 287 11.54 -12.97 -8.34
N ARG A 288 11.15 -14.23 -8.62
CA ARG A 288 12.02 -15.17 -9.34
C ARG A 288 12.31 -14.68 -10.75
N LYS A 289 11.31 -14.12 -11.41
CA LYS A 289 11.47 -13.53 -12.74
C LYS A 289 12.29 -12.23 -12.64
N ASP A 290 11.86 -11.32 -11.78
CA ASP A 290 12.49 -10.00 -11.61
C ASP A 290 13.98 -10.12 -11.22
N TYR A 291 14.33 -11.02 -10.30
CA TYR A 291 15.71 -11.21 -9.86
C TYR A 291 16.59 -11.77 -10.97
N LEU A 292 16.07 -12.68 -11.80
CA LEU A 292 16.81 -13.19 -12.97
C LEU A 292 17.06 -12.08 -13.99
N ASP A 293 16.09 -11.19 -14.19
CA ASP A 293 16.23 -10.05 -15.11
C ASP A 293 17.27 -9.03 -14.59
N ILE A 294 17.43 -8.89 -13.27
CA ILE A 294 18.41 -7.99 -12.64
C ILE A 294 19.84 -8.59 -12.64
N VAL A 295 19.99 -9.89 -12.39
CA VAL A 295 21.32 -10.52 -12.19
C VAL A 295 21.91 -11.07 -13.48
N ARG A 296 21.12 -11.31 -14.53
CA ARG A 296 21.66 -11.72 -15.83
C ARG A 296 22.60 -10.61 -16.34
N PRO A 297 23.90 -10.92 -16.58
CA PRO A 297 24.77 -9.96 -17.21
C PRO A 297 24.15 -9.55 -18.53
N VAL A 298 24.03 -8.24 -18.77
CA VAL A 298 23.65 -7.71 -20.08
C VAL A 298 24.72 -8.25 -21.03
N HIS A 299 24.39 -9.33 -21.75
CA HIS A 299 25.29 -9.88 -22.75
C HIS A 299 25.60 -8.75 -23.71
N GLU A 300 26.88 -8.33 -23.76
CA GLU A 300 27.35 -7.33 -24.69
C GLU A 300 26.85 -7.71 -26.09
N PRO A 301 26.16 -6.81 -26.80
CA PRO A 301 25.68 -7.11 -28.14
C PRO A 301 26.88 -7.47 -29.03
N SER A 302 26.85 -8.70 -29.54
CA SER A 302 27.81 -9.23 -30.52
C SER A 302 27.78 -8.47 -31.83
#